data_AF-A0ABD2N117-F1
#
_entry.id   AF-A0ABD2N117-F1
#
_cell.length_a   1.000
_cell.length_b   1.000
_cell.length_c   1.000
_cell.angle_alpha   90.00
_cell.angle_beta   90.00
_cell.angle_gamma   90.00
#
_symmetry.space_group_name_H-M   'P 1'
#
loop_
_entity.id
_entity.type
_entity.pdbx_description
1 polymer ?
#
loop_
_entity_poly.entity_id
_entity_poly.type
_entity_poly.pdbx_seq_one_letter_code
_entity_poly.pdbx_strand_id
1 'polypeptide(L)'
;KRILKFHCGKCRCYELTEVLQNTITDKERIIEQQQEIIDLLKEKMKSYEDRAAITSQQTYATVLGGKTNIKVDKNNNYPDLIFKPKKAQSVTQTRSDIEREIKPSELKVGIKKIKTLRDGALAISCQTRAENETFKAAAEKSLGKFYEIEGMK
;
A
#
# COMPACT_ATOMS: atom_id res chain seq x y z
N LYS A 1 -9.11 -61.15 -2.43
CA LYS A 1 -9.89 -61.96 -1.45
C LYS A 1 -10.29 -61.05 -0.30
N ARG A 2 -11.57 -60.92 0.03
CA ARG A 2 -12.01 -60.28 1.29
C ARG A 2 -11.95 -61.33 2.40
N ILE A 3 -11.23 -61.04 3.47
CA ILE A 3 -11.12 -61.94 4.63
C ILE A 3 -12.17 -61.46 5.64
N LEU A 4 -13.18 -62.29 5.89
CA LEU A 4 -14.12 -62.07 6.98
C LEU A 4 -13.41 -62.44 8.29
N LYS A 5 -13.17 -61.44 9.15
CA LYS A 5 -12.68 -61.64 10.51
C LYS A 5 -13.89 -61.80 11.44
N PHE A 6 -13.99 -62.94 12.11
CA PHE A 6 -15.01 -63.19 13.13
C PHE A 6 -14.40 -62.93 14.51
N HIS A 7 -14.97 -61.97 15.25
CA HIS A 7 -14.53 -61.64 16.60
C HIS A 7 -15.52 -62.21 17.62
N CYS A 8 -15.01 -62.78 18.71
CA CYS A 8 -15.85 -63.09 19.86
C CYS A 8 -16.26 -61.77 20.56
N GLY A 9 -17.32 -61.81 21.39
CA GLY A 9 -17.86 -60.61 22.06
C GLY A 9 -16.79 -59.80 22.83
N LYS A 10 -15.82 -60.47 23.46
CA LYS A 10 -14.67 -59.81 24.13
C LYS A 10 -13.71 -59.13 23.15
N CYS A 11 -13.33 -59.80 22.06
CA CYS A 11 -12.40 -59.24 21.07
C CYS A 11 -13.01 -58.04 20.33
N ARG A 12 -14.32 -58.07 20.09
CA ARG A 12 -15.04 -56.95 19.47
C ARG A 12 -15.05 -55.70 20.36
N CYS A 13 -15.21 -55.87 21.67
CA CYS A 13 -15.12 -54.76 22.62
C CYS A 13 -13.72 -54.13 22.61
N TYR A 14 -12.65 -54.94 22.56
CA TYR A 14 -11.28 -54.44 22.54
C TYR A 14 -10.97 -53.61 21.29
N GLU A 15 -11.33 -54.07 20.09
CA GLU A 15 -11.19 -53.29 18.85
C GLU A 15 -11.96 -51.96 18.89
N LEU A 16 -13.20 -51.98 19.43
CA LEU A 16 -13.98 -50.76 19.61
C LEU A 16 -13.30 -49.78 20.56
N THR A 17 -12.72 -50.26 21.66
CA THR A 17 -11.98 -49.42 22.62
C THR A 17 -10.73 -48.81 21.98
N GLU A 18 -9.97 -49.60 21.21
CA GLU A 18 -8.78 -49.13 20.50
C GLU A 18 -9.11 -48.05 19.46
N VAL A 19 -10.17 -48.25 18.66
CA VAL A 19 -10.64 -47.26 17.68
C VAL A 19 -11.09 -45.97 18.37
N LEU A 20 -11.79 -46.07 19.51
CA LEU A 20 -12.19 -44.91 20.28
C LEU A 20 -10.99 -44.16 20.84
N GLN A 21 -9.99 -44.86 21.39
CA GLN A 21 -8.76 -44.25 21.88
C GLN A 21 -8.00 -43.51 20.78
N ASN A 22 -7.81 -44.13 19.62
CA ASN A 22 -7.16 -43.48 18.48
C ASN A 22 -7.93 -42.23 18.03
N THR A 23 -9.26 -42.28 18.04
CA THR A 23 -10.11 -41.13 17.70
C THR A 23 -9.97 -39.99 18.70
N ILE A 24 -9.84 -40.31 20.00
CA ILE A 24 -9.60 -39.32 21.05
C ILE A 24 -8.25 -38.65 20.82
N THR A 25 -7.19 -39.42 20.61
CA THR A 25 -5.84 -38.89 20.36
C THR A 25 -5.77 -38.01 19.12
N ASP A 26 -6.46 -38.40 18.04
CA ASP A 26 -6.55 -37.56 16.84
C ASP A 26 -7.27 -36.23 17.10
N LYS A 27 -8.36 -36.26 17.90
CA LYS A 27 -9.06 -35.04 18.30
C LYS A 27 -8.22 -34.14 19.19
N GLU A 28 -7.47 -34.71 20.14
CA GLU A 28 -6.53 -33.97 20.99
C GLU A 28 -5.48 -33.25 20.15
N ARG A 29 -4.87 -33.94 19.17
CA ARG A 29 -3.92 -33.33 18.23
C ARG A 29 -4.52 -32.20 17.41
N ILE A 30 -5.77 -32.34 16.95
CA ILE A 30 -6.47 -31.28 16.22
C ILE A 30 -6.68 -30.05 17.13
N ILE A 31 -7.04 -30.27 18.39
CA ILE A 31 -7.22 -29.19 19.37
C ILE A 31 -5.89 -28.45 19.59
N GLU A 32 -4.78 -29.16 19.74
CA GLU A 32 -3.44 -28.56 19.88
C GLU A 32 -3.07 -27.69 18.67
N GLN A 33 -3.26 -28.21 17.46
CA GLN A 33 -3.00 -27.45 16.23
C GLN A 33 -3.88 -26.20 16.11
N GLN A 34 -5.15 -26.29 16.52
CA GLN A 34 -6.04 -25.13 16.54
C GLN A 34 -5.60 -24.09 17.57
N GLN A 35 -5.08 -24.52 18.72
CA GLN A 35 -4.58 -23.63 19.75
C GLN A 35 -3.36 -22.83 19.28
N GLU A 36 -2.41 -23.47 18.58
CA GLU A 36 -1.26 -22.79 17.98
C GLU A 36 -1.69 -21.70 16.98
N ILE A 37 -2.69 -22.00 16.13
CA ILE A 37 -3.23 -21.03 15.17
C ILE A 37 -3.86 -19.84 15.91
N ILE A 38 -4.62 -20.09 16.97
CA ILE A 38 -5.23 -19.04 17.78
C ILE A 38 -4.17 -18.12 18.39
N ASP A 39 -3.08 -18.68 18.89
CA ASP A 39 -2.02 -17.90 19.53
C ASP A 39 -1.25 -17.04 18.50
N LEU A 40 -0.96 -17.58 17.32
CA LEU A 40 -0.43 -16.81 16.18
C LEU A 40 -1.36 -15.65 15.75
N LEU A 41 -2.67 -15.88 15.75
CA LEU A 41 -3.65 -14.84 15.40
C LEU A 41 -3.70 -13.75 16.47
N LYS A 42 -3.63 -14.10 17.76
CA LYS A 42 -3.57 -13.12 18.85
C LYS A 42 -2.31 -12.25 18.77
N GLU A 43 -1.15 -12.85 18.47
CA GLU A 43 0.10 -12.10 18.28
C GLU A 43 -0.01 -11.12 17.09
N LYS A 44 -0.60 -11.55 15.98
CA LYS A 44 -0.84 -10.66 14.83
C LYS A 44 -1.77 -9.52 15.19
N MET A 45 -2.88 -9.78 15.88
CA MET A 45 -3.80 -8.73 16.32
C MET A 45 -3.08 -7.69 17.18
N LYS A 46 -2.29 -8.14 18.17
CA LYS A 46 -1.48 -7.24 18.99
C LYS A 46 -0.52 -6.39 18.15
N SER A 47 0.15 -6.98 17.17
CA SER A 47 1.05 -6.24 16.27
C SER A 47 0.32 -5.17 15.43
N TYR A 48 -0.94 -5.41 15.05
CA TYR A 48 -1.75 -4.42 14.34
C TYR A 48 -2.23 -3.31 15.27
N GLU A 49 -2.61 -3.63 16.50
CA GLU A 49 -2.97 -2.65 17.54
C GLU A 49 -1.78 -1.74 17.86
N ASP A 50 -0.58 -2.30 18.06
CA ASP A 50 0.64 -1.54 18.30
C ASP A 50 0.96 -0.61 17.11
N ARG A 51 0.81 -1.10 15.87
CA ARG A 51 0.97 -0.27 14.65
C ARG A 51 -0.08 0.83 14.56
N ALA A 52 -1.33 0.54 14.92
CA ALA A 52 -2.41 1.52 14.93
C ALA A 52 -2.19 2.59 16.00
N ALA A 53 -1.68 2.22 17.19
CA ALA A 53 -1.30 3.14 18.25
C ALA A 53 -0.12 4.05 17.82
N ILE A 54 0.89 3.50 17.14
CA ILE A 54 1.96 4.31 16.55
C ILE A 54 1.40 5.26 15.48
N THR A 55 0.51 4.78 14.62
CA THR A 55 -0.08 5.58 13.53
C THR A 55 -1.00 6.70 14.06
N SER A 56 -1.71 6.48 15.17
CA SER A 56 -2.55 7.50 15.79
C SER A 56 -1.75 8.56 16.56
N GLN A 57 -0.55 8.21 17.05
CA GLN A 57 0.41 9.17 17.63
C GLN A 57 1.29 9.85 16.56
N GLN A 58 1.46 9.23 15.40
CA GLN A 58 2.12 9.82 14.25
C GLN A 58 1.12 10.66 13.44
N THR A 59 0.93 11.91 13.84
CA THR A 59 0.41 12.89 12.89
C THR A 59 1.33 12.93 11.66
N TYR A 60 0.79 13.31 10.48
CA TYR A 60 1.56 13.51 9.25
C TYR A 60 2.84 14.35 9.47
N ALA A 61 2.83 15.25 10.46
CA ALA A 61 3.97 16.04 10.91
C ALA A 61 5.13 15.23 11.52
N THR A 62 4.86 14.09 12.18
CA THR A 62 5.88 13.25 12.84
C THR A 62 6.57 12.30 11.85
N VAL A 63 5.86 11.80 10.85
CA VAL A 63 6.45 11.01 9.74
C VAL A 63 7.38 11.89 8.89
N LEU A 64 7.13 13.19 8.85
CA LEU A 64 8.01 14.22 8.28
C LEU A 64 9.15 14.65 9.23
N GLY A 65 9.44 13.89 10.30
CA GLY A 65 10.46 14.15 11.32
C GLY A 65 11.93 14.18 10.85
N GLY A 66 12.18 14.58 9.61
CA GLY A 66 13.48 15.10 9.17
C GLY A 66 13.36 16.61 9.01
N LYS A 67 13.97 17.36 9.95
CA LYS A 67 14.20 18.81 9.94
C LYS A 67 14.11 19.42 8.53
N THR A 68 12.97 19.99 8.19
CA THR A 68 12.92 21.01 7.17
C THR A 68 12.16 22.17 7.79
N ASN A 69 12.89 23.24 8.07
CA ASN A 69 12.29 24.57 8.17
C ASN A 69 11.75 24.90 6.78
N ILE A 70 10.66 24.23 6.35
CA ILE A 70 9.93 24.66 5.17
C ILE A 70 9.24 25.92 5.65
N LYS A 71 9.88 27.06 5.39
CA LYS A 71 9.19 28.34 5.36
C LYS A 71 8.13 28.19 4.26
N VAL A 72 6.95 27.73 4.65
CA VAL A 72 5.79 27.74 3.77
C VAL A 72 5.46 29.22 3.59
N ASP A 73 6.03 29.81 2.56
CA ASP A 73 5.66 31.14 2.12
C ASP A 73 4.17 31.10 1.79
N LYS A 74 3.36 31.62 2.72
CA LYS A 74 1.90 31.62 2.65
C LYS A 74 1.37 32.42 1.46
N ASN A 75 2.23 33.12 0.73
CA ASN A 75 1.88 34.10 -0.30
C ASN A 75 2.52 33.84 -1.67
N ASN A 76 2.77 32.58 -2.02
CA ASN A 76 3.41 32.24 -3.28
C ASN A 76 2.42 32.02 -4.41
N ASN A 77 2.20 33.07 -5.20
CA ASN A 77 1.70 33.03 -6.57
C ASN A 77 2.85 32.58 -7.50
N TYR A 78 3.29 31.33 -7.39
CA TYR A 78 4.19 30.76 -8.39
C TYR A 78 3.38 30.05 -9.47
N PRO A 79 3.84 30.13 -10.74
CA PRO A 79 3.11 29.60 -11.88
C PRO A 79 2.92 28.08 -11.77
N ASP A 80 1.68 27.61 -11.91
CA ASP A 80 1.37 26.17 -11.98
C ASP A 80 2.07 25.57 -13.22
N LEU A 81 2.67 24.39 -13.11
CA LEU A 81 3.23 23.68 -14.26
C LEU A 81 2.12 22.96 -15.01
N ILE A 82 1.93 23.32 -16.28
CA ILE A 82 0.92 22.74 -17.16
C ILE A 82 1.58 21.63 -17.98
N PHE A 83 1.03 20.44 -17.86
CA PHE A 83 1.34 19.25 -18.65
C PHE A 83 0.28 19.10 -19.71
N LYS A 84 0.59 19.54 -20.92
CA LYS A 84 -0.32 19.43 -22.06
C LYS A 84 0.12 18.27 -22.97
N PRO A 85 -0.70 17.24 -23.15
CA PRO A 85 -0.32 16.13 -24.03
C PRO A 85 -0.34 16.58 -25.49
N LYS A 86 0.68 16.20 -26.26
CA LYS A 86 0.76 16.52 -27.70
C LYS A 86 -0.24 15.73 -28.54
N LYS A 87 -0.78 14.65 -27.99
CA LYS A 87 -1.85 13.84 -28.56
C LYS A 87 -3.03 13.84 -27.59
N ALA A 88 -4.25 13.93 -28.11
CA ALA A 88 -5.44 13.88 -27.28
C ALA A 88 -5.48 12.58 -26.47
N GLN A 89 -5.64 12.71 -25.16
CA GLN A 89 -5.71 11.58 -24.24
C GLN A 89 -6.53 11.93 -23.00
N SER A 90 -6.84 10.92 -22.19
CA SER A 90 -7.59 11.13 -20.94
C SER A 90 -6.70 11.74 -19.85
N VAL A 91 -7.33 12.50 -18.94
CA VAL A 91 -6.67 13.07 -17.77
C VAL A 91 -6.05 11.98 -16.88
N THR A 92 -6.72 10.82 -16.77
CA THR A 92 -6.24 9.67 -16.01
C THR A 92 -4.93 9.14 -16.59
N GLN A 93 -4.82 9.06 -17.93
CA GLN A 93 -3.59 8.67 -18.61
C GLN A 93 -2.44 9.63 -18.30
N THR A 94 -2.69 10.94 -18.42
CA THR A 94 -1.70 11.98 -18.11
C THR A 94 -1.20 11.86 -16.67
N ARG A 95 -2.12 11.64 -15.72
CA ARG A 95 -1.76 11.47 -14.31
C ARG A 95 -0.89 10.24 -14.08
N SER A 96 -1.28 9.10 -14.64
CA SER A 96 -0.52 7.86 -14.51
C SER A 96 0.87 7.97 -15.13
N ASP A 97 1.02 8.66 -16.26
CA ASP A 97 2.33 8.87 -16.89
C ASP A 97 3.23 9.78 -16.05
N ILE A 98 2.68 10.85 -15.44
CA ILE A 98 3.43 11.72 -14.52
C ILE A 98 3.88 10.95 -13.28
N GLU A 99 2.98 10.17 -12.67
CA GLU A 99 3.29 9.37 -11.48
C GLU A 99 4.34 8.28 -11.79
N ARG A 100 4.29 7.66 -12.97
CA ARG A 100 5.21 6.59 -13.38
C ARG A 100 6.60 7.10 -13.79
N GLU A 101 6.66 8.17 -14.58
CA GLU A 101 7.91 8.59 -15.26
C GLU A 101 8.71 9.63 -14.47
N ILE A 102 8.06 10.43 -13.62
CA ILE A 102 8.72 11.50 -12.84
C ILE A 102 8.88 11.09 -11.37
N LYS A 103 7.92 10.34 -10.83
CA LYS A 103 7.87 9.90 -9.42
C LYS A 103 8.21 11.03 -8.43
N PRO A 104 7.24 11.92 -8.14
CA PRO A 104 7.45 13.11 -7.31
C PRO A 104 8.11 12.83 -5.94
N SER A 105 7.85 11.66 -5.37
CA SER A 105 8.43 11.19 -4.10
C SER A 105 9.94 10.98 -4.15
N GLU A 106 10.50 10.55 -5.28
CA GLU A 106 11.95 10.35 -5.44
C GLU A 106 12.68 11.70 -5.59
N LEU A 107 12.00 12.71 -6.15
CA LEU A 107 12.53 14.07 -6.34
C LEU A 107 12.43 14.95 -5.09
N LYS A 108 11.84 14.46 -4.00
CA LYS A 108 11.56 15.23 -2.77
C LYS A 108 10.76 16.51 -3.03
N VAL A 109 9.88 16.48 -4.04
CA VAL A 109 9.02 17.61 -4.43
C VAL A 109 7.66 17.48 -3.73
N GLY A 110 7.25 18.53 -3.01
CA GLY A 110 5.93 18.59 -2.39
C GLY A 110 4.90 19.08 -3.40
N ILE A 111 3.97 18.21 -3.82
CA ILE A 111 2.84 18.65 -4.64
C ILE A 111 1.80 19.31 -3.73
N LYS A 112 1.49 20.58 -4.00
CA LYS A 112 0.50 21.39 -3.29
C LYS A 112 -0.90 21.18 -3.86
N LYS A 113 -1.03 21.19 -5.18
CA LYS A 113 -2.34 21.11 -5.86
C LYS A 113 -2.19 20.50 -7.25
N ILE A 114 -3.18 19.71 -7.65
CA ILE A 114 -3.35 19.23 -9.02
C ILE A 114 -4.71 19.71 -9.51
N LYS A 115 -4.75 20.36 -10.68
CA LYS A 115 -5.98 20.77 -11.37
C LYS A 115 -6.05 20.06 -12.70
N THR A 116 -7.25 19.61 -13.05
CA THR A 116 -7.55 19.06 -14.36
C THR A 116 -7.91 20.20 -15.33
N LEU A 117 -7.39 20.13 -16.55
CA LEU A 117 -7.67 21.07 -17.62
C LEU A 117 -8.34 20.34 -18.78
N ARG A 118 -8.74 21.10 -19.82
CA ARG A 118 -9.32 20.54 -21.05
C ARG A 118 -8.27 19.71 -21.81
N ASP A 119 -8.74 18.85 -22.70
CA ASP A 119 -7.89 18.05 -23.61
C ASP A 119 -6.89 17.12 -22.91
N GLY A 120 -7.22 16.66 -21.70
CA GLY A 120 -6.37 15.74 -20.94
C GLY A 120 -5.20 16.42 -20.23
N ALA A 121 -5.10 17.76 -20.28
CA ALA A 121 -4.02 18.49 -19.63
C ALA A 121 -4.17 18.53 -18.10
N LEU A 122 -3.04 18.66 -17.41
CA LEU A 122 -2.96 18.76 -15.95
C LEU A 122 -2.13 19.97 -15.55
N ALA A 123 -2.59 20.74 -14.57
CA ALA A 123 -1.79 21.77 -13.93
C ALA A 123 -1.36 21.31 -12.53
N ILE A 124 -0.07 21.32 -12.25
CA ILE A 124 0.53 20.86 -10.99
C ILE A 124 1.26 22.02 -10.32
N SER A 125 0.94 22.25 -9.06
CA SER A 125 1.54 23.29 -8.22
C SER A 125 2.42 22.64 -7.16
N CYS A 126 3.68 23.07 -7.04
CA CYS A 126 4.60 22.62 -5.99
C CYS A 126 4.59 23.53 -4.76
N GLN A 127 5.14 23.08 -3.63
CA GLN A 127 5.15 23.87 -2.39
C GLN A 127 6.08 25.08 -2.48
N THR A 128 7.23 24.93 -3.14
CA THR A 128 8.23 25.99 -3.31
C THR A 128 8.59 26.21 -4.78
N ARG A 129 9.13 27.40 -5.11
CA ARG A 129 9.59 27.71 -6.48
C ARG A 129 10.73 26.79 -6.91
N ALA A 130 11.68 26.51 -6.01
CA ALA A 130 12.81 25.63 -6.28
C ALA A 130 12.36 24.19 -6.59
N GLU A 131 11.34 23.70 -5.89
CA GLU A 131 10.71 22.42 -6.19
C GLU A 131 10.03 22.42 -7.56
N ASN A 132 9.36 23.53 -7.91
CA ASN A 132 8.71 23.68 -9.20
C ASN A 132 9.73 23.64 -10.36
N GLU A 133 10.87 24.33 -10.22
CA GLU A 133 11.94 24.31 -11.21
C GLU A 133 12.59 22.91 -11.33
N THR A 134 12.79 22.23 -10.20
CA THR A 134 13.31 20.85 -10.17
C THR A 134 12.35 19.86 -10.83
N PHE A 135 11.05 19.99 -10.53
CA PHE A 135 10.01 19.17 -11.11
C PHE A 135 9.86 19.41 -12.61
N LYS A 136 9.94 20.67 -13.04
CA LYS A 136 9.93 21.05 -14.46
C LYS A 136 11.10 20.42 -15.21
N ALA A 137 12.32 20.52 -14.69
CA ALA A 137 13.51 19.96 -15.34
C ALA A 137 13.41 18.42 -15.47
N ALA A 138 12.93 17.74 -14.42
CA ALA A 138 12.71 16.30 -14.47
C ALA A 138 11.61 15.92 -15.48
N ALA A 139 10.51 16.69 -15.49
CA ALA A 139 9.41 16.49 -16.41
C ALA A 139 9.82 16.70 -17.88
N GLU A 140 10.59 17.75 -18.19
CA GLU A 140 11.07 18.00 -19.54
C GLU A 140 11.98 16.88 -20.04
N LYS A 141 12.83 16.33 -19.16
CA LYS A 141 13.72 15.21 -19.47
C LYS A 141 12.96 13.91 -19.74
N SER A 142 11.98 13.56 -18.91
CA SER A 142 11.28 12.27 -19.00
C SER A 142 10.09 12.31 -19.96
N LEU A 143 9.32 13.41 -19.95
CA LEU A 143 8.03 13.53 -20.62
C LEU A 143 8.00 14.54 -21.77
N GLY A 144 9.02 15.38 -21.95
CA GLY A 144 9.03 16.45 -22.97
C GLY A 144 8.86 15.98 -24.43
N LYS A 145 9.07 14.69 -24.70
CA LYS A 145 8.75 14.08 -26.00
C LYS A 145 7.25 14.04 -26.26
N PHE A 146 6.46 13.65 -25.26
CA PHE A 146 5.02 13.39 -25.38
C PHE A 146 4.15 14.55 -24.88
N TYR A 147 4.72 15.42 -24.05
CA TYR A 147 4.03 16.52 -23.39
C TYR A 147 4.74 17.85 -23.66
N GLU A 148 3.96 18.90 -23.75
CA GLU A 148 4.40 20.29 -23.68
C GLU A 148 4.25 20.75 -22.23
N ILE A 149 5.34 21.26 -21.66
CA ILE A 149 5.43 21.61 -20.23
C ILE A 149 5.67 23.11 -20.10
N GLU A 150 4.66 23.84 -19.64
CA GLU A 150 4.71 25.30 -19.56
C GLU A 150 4.42 25.79 -18.13
N GLY A 151 4.99 26.93 -17.75
CA GLY A 151 4.63 27.61 -16.51
C GLY A 151 3.44 28.56 -16.75
N MET A 152 2.35 28.38 -16.00
CA MET A 152 1.16 29.23 -16.05
C MET A 152 1.46 30.61 -15.46
N LYS A 153 1.71 31.62 -16.29
CA LYS A 153 1.98 33.01 -15.86
C LYS A 153 0.95 33.56 -14.87
#